data_AF-A0A936B761-F1
#
_entry.id   AF-A0A936B761-F1
#
_cell.length_a   1.000
_cell.length_b   1.000
_cell.length_c   1.000
_cell.angle_alpha   90.00
_cell.angle_beta   90.00
_cell.angle_gamma   90.00
#
_symmetry.space_group_name_H-M   'P 1'
#
loop_
_entity.id
_entity.type
_entity.pdbx_description
1 polymer ?
#
loop_
_entity_poly.entity_id
_entity_poly.type
_entity_poly.pdbx_seq_one_letter_code
_entity_poly.pdbx_strand_id
1 'polypeptide(L)'
;MSPTPSLTRYRPWFYAAALYNLLWGTFNVLFPFALFDGLGIERPSSAALWQVVGMFVLVYAPAYWWAGKYPERYPHFIAIGLLGKLLGPAGFVWSAVTGQLPLAFGWILLTNDLIWWPAFALYLHQAARLRGGWWLFLQGE
;
A
#
# COMPACT_ATOMS: atom_id res chain seq x y z
N MET A 1 7.40 35.10 -0.16
CA MET A 1 7.50 33.66 -0.47
C MET A 1 6.53 32.93 0.44
N SER A 2 5.46 32.35 -0.10
CA SER A 2 4.60 31.44 0.65
C SER A 2 5.47 30.29 1.19
N PRO A 3 5.31 29.85 2.46
CA PRO A 3 6.09 28.74 2.96
C PRO A 3 5.85 27.53 2.06
N THR A 4 6.91 27.02 1.44
CA THR A 4 6.85 25.80 0.65
C THR A 4 6.24 24.73 1.54
N PRO A 5 5.07 24.17 1.20
CA PRO A 5 4.43 23.22 2.10
C PRO A 5 5.37 22.01 2.22
N SER A 6 5.72 21.68 3.46
CA SER A 6 6.71 20.63 3.72
C SER A 6 6.09 19.26 3.51
N LEU A 7 6.80 18.37 2.82
CA LEU A 7 6.41 16.96 2.70
C LEU A 7 6.47 16.22 4.05
N THR A 8 7.08 16.82 5.08
CA THR A 8 7.17 16.30 6.45
C THR A 8 5.81 16.00 7.07
N ARG A 9 4.73 16.68 6.65
CA ARG A 9 3.37 16.41 7.18
C ARG A 9 2.86 14.99 6.90
N TYR A 10 3.42 14.30 5.90
CA TYR A 10 3.01 12.95 5.52
C TYR A 10 3.76 11.86 6.28
N ARG A 11 4.79 12.20 7.07
CA ARG A 11 5.60 11.22 7.81
C ARG A 11 4.78 10.26 8.69
N PRO A 12 3.76 10.72 9.47
CA PRO A 12 2.96 9.81 10.27
C PRO A 12 2.28 8.73 9.43
N TRP A 13 1.80 9.08 8.24
CA TRP A 13 1.17 8.14 7.29
C TRP A 13 2.16 7.10 6.78
N PHE A 14 3.40 7.51 6.49
CA PHE A 14 4.42 6.57 6.03
C PHE A 14 4.90 5.63 7.13
N TYR A 15 5.05 6.11 8.37
CA TYR A 15 5.36 5.23 9.49
C TYR A 15 4.21 4.28 9.83
N ALA A 16 2.96 4.76 9.79
CA ALA A 16 1.79 3.91 9.95
C ALA A 16 1.71 2.83 8.85
N ALA A 17 1.94 3.21 7.59
CA ALA A 17 1.99 2.27 6.48
C ALA A 17 3.13 1.27 6.65
N ALA A 18 4.33 1.71 7.04
CA ALA A 18 5.48 0.83 7.28
C ALA A 18 5.16 -0.23 8.36
N LEU A 19 4.63 0.22 9.50
CA LEU A 19 4.26 -0.66 10.60
C LEU A 19 3.14 -1.62 10.20
N TYR A 20 2.10 -1.12 9.52
CA TYR A 20 1.00 -1.96 9.04
C TYR A 20 1.51 -3.05 8.08
N ASN A 21 2.33 -2.69 7.09
CA ASN A 21 2.83 -3.65 6.09
C ASN A 21 3.76 -4.68 6.74
N LEU A 22 4.57 -4.27 7.71
CA LEU A 22 5.40 -5.17 8.51
C LEU A 22 4.56 -6.19 9.27
N LEU A 23 3.58 -5.71 10.05
CA LEU A 23 2.73 -6.56 10.88
C LEU A 23 1.86 -7.48 10.01
N TRP A 24 1.17 -6.92 9.01
CA TRP A 24 0.26 -7.66 8.16
C TRP A 24 1.00 -8.69 7.30
N GLY A 25 2.12 -8.30 6.68
CA GLY A 25 2.93 -9.20 5.87
C GLY A 25 3.51 -10.35 6.70
N THR A 26 4.10 -10.03 7.85
CA THR A 26 4.63 -11.05 8.77
C THR A 26 3.52 -11.99 9.27
N PHE A 27 2.36 -11.45 9.65
CA PHE A 27 1.22 -12.25 10.10
C PHE A 27 0.75 -13.24 9.03
N ASN A 28 0.62 -12.82 7.77
CA ASN A 28 0.18 -13.72 6.70
C ASN A 28 1.24 -14.73 6.26
N VAL A 29 2.52 -14.44 6.49
CA VAL A 29 3.60 -15.42 6.29
C VAL A 29 3.56 -16.50 7.37
N LEU A 30 3.42 -16.11 8.64
CA LEU A 30 3.46 -17.04 9.78
C LEU A 30 2.13 -17.78 10.00
N PHE A 31 1.01 -17.14 9.71
CA PHE A 31 -0.35 -17.64 9.98
C PHE A 31 -1.25 -17.51 8.73
N PRO A 32 -0.94 -18.22 7.63
CA PRO A 32 -1.55 -17.97 6.32
C PRO A 32 -3.07 -18.22 6.25
N PHE A 33 -3.64 -18.98 7.18
CA PHE A 33 -5.08 -19.27 7.20
C PHE A 33 -5.87 -18.44 8.22
N ALA A 34 -5.20 -17.71 9.13
CA ALA A 34 -5.87 -17.08 10.25
C ALA A 34 -6.88 -15.98 9.83
N LEU A 35 -6.57 -15.21 8.77
CA LEU A 35 -7.53 -14.24 8.21
C LEU A 35 -8.75 -14.93 7.58
N PHE A 36 -8.55 -16.02 6.86
CA PHE A 36 -9.63 -16.77 6.22
C PHE A 36 -10.56 -17.39 7.25
N ASP A 37 -9.98 -18.05 8.27
CA ASP A 37 -10.73 -18.65 9.37
C ASP A 37 -11.51 -17.60 10.16
N GLY A 38 -10.90 -16.44 10.46
CA GLY A 38 -11.54 -15.36 11.19
C GLY A 38 -12.67 -14.65 10.42
N LEU A 39 -12.61 -14.65 9.09
CA LEU A 39 -13.64 -14.09 8.22
C LEU A 39 -14.67 -15.12 7.76
N GLY A 40 -14.51 -16.41 8.12
CA GLY A 40 -15.36 -17.49 7.63
C GLY A 40 -15.29 -17.68 6.11
N ILE A 41 -14.15 -17.35 5.50
CA ILE A 41 -13.90 -17.49 4.06
C ILE A 41 -13.18 -18.81 3.82
N GLU A 42 -13.47 -19.46 2.69
CA GLU A 42 -12.77 -20.67 2.27
C GLU A 42 -11.25 -20.42 2.19
N ARG A 43 -10.47 -21.36 2.76
CA ARG A 43 -9.01 -21.27 2.74
C ARG A 43 -8.50 -21.37 1.29
N PRO A 44 -7.43 -20.65 0.94
CA PRO A 44 -6.80 -20.83 -0.36
C PRO A 44 -6.25 -22.26 -0.49
N SER A 45 -6.37 -22.83 -1.69
CA SER A 45 -5.87 -24.18 -2.00
C SER A 45 -4.36 -24.33 -1.79
N SER A 46 -3.62 -23.22 -1.87
CA SER A 46 -2.19 -23.17 -1.60
C SER A 46 -1.87 -22.05 -0.60
N ALA A 47 -1.42 -22.44 0.59
CA ALA A 47 -0.88 -21.51 1.58
C ALA A 47 0.29 -20.71 1.01
N ALA A 48 1.15 -21.35 0.21
CA ALA A 48 2.36 -20.73 -0.32
C ALA A 48 2.05 -19.51 -1.20
N LEU A 49 1.00 -19.57 -2.02
CA LEU A 49 0.58 -18.41 -2.83
C LEU A 49 0.15 -17.23 -1.95
N TRP A 50 -0.57 -17.50 -0.86
CA TRP A 50 -0.98 -16.46 0.09
C TRP A 50 0.21 -15.92 0.89
N GLN A 51 1.15 -16.77 1.28
CA GLN A 51 2.38 -16.33 1.94
C GLN A 51 3.22 -15.44 1.03
N VAL A 52 3.29 -15.72 -0.28
CA VAL A 52 3.94 -14.85 -1.26
C VAL A 52 3.27 -13.46 -1.30
N VAL A 53 1.94 -13.38 -1.23
CA VAL A 53 1.24 -12.10 -1.08
C VAL A 53 1.66 -11.39 0.21
N GLY A 54 1.74 -12.12 1.33
CA GLY A 54 2.26 -11.60 2.60
C GLY A 54 3.68 -11.04 2.47
N MET A 55 4.57 -11.73 1.76
CA MET A 55 5.95 -11.27 1.51
C MET A 55 6.00 -10.03 0.62
N PHE A 56 5.15 -9.94 -0.41
CA PHE A 56 5.05 -8.73 -1.25
C PHE A 56 4.54 -7.52 -0.46
N VAL A 57 3.62 -7.71 0.48
CA VAL A 57 3.19 -6.61 1.37
C VAL A 57 4.34 -6.24 2.33
N LEU A 58 5.01 -7.24 2.91
CA LEU A 58 6.13 -7.03 3.84
C LEU A 58 7.26 -6.20 3.25
N VAL A 59 7.64 -6.41 1.99
CA VAL A 59 8.76 -5.69 1.35
C VAL A 59 8.48 -4.18 1.16
N TYR A 60 7.22 -3.74 1.19
CA TYR A 60 6.91 -2.30 1.19
C TYR A 60 7.22 -1.60 2.52
N ALA A 61 7.29 -2.33 3.63
CA ALA A 61 7.57 -1.74 4.94
C ALA A 61 8.86 -0.88 4.99
N PRO A 62 10.04 -1.36 4.53
CA PRO A 62 11.25 -0.54 4.49
C PRO A 62 11.11 0.69 3.58
N ALA A 63 10.44 0.55 2.44
CA ALA A 63 10.21 1.65 1.50
C ALA A 63 9.42 2.80 2.16
N TYR A 64 8.34 2.47 2.87
CA TYR A 64 7.56 3.45 3.63
C TYR A 64 8.32 4.01 4.83
N TRP A 65 9.13 3.19 5.51
CA TRP A 65 9.99 3.68 6.60
C TRP A 65 10.98 4.74 6.11
N TRP A 66 11.64 4.50 4.97
CA TRP A 66 12.57 5.47 4.37
C TRP A 66 11.86 6.74 3.90
N ALA A 67 10.68 6.63 3.30
CA ALA A 67 9.86 7.79 2.97
C ALA A 67 9.42 8.58 4.21
N GLY A 68 9.14 7.90 5.34
CA GLY A 68 8.90 8.54 6.62
C GLY A 68 10.13 9.27 7.17
N LYS A 69 11.33 8.71 7.01
CA LYS A 69 12.58 9.31 7.48
C LYS A 69 13.01 10.51 6.63
N TYR A 70 12.90 10.38 5.31
CA TYR A 70 13.33 11.36 4.31
C TYR A 70 12.26 11.53 3.21
N PRO A 71 11.17 12.26 3.49
CA PRO A 71 10.02 12.35 2.60
C PRO A 71 10.31 13.05 1.26
N GLU A 72 11.42 13.75 1.12
CA GLU A 72 11.81 14.39 -0.15
C GLU A 72 12.58 13.45 -1.07
N ARG A 73 13.24 12.42 -0.53
CA ARG A 73 14.20 11.57 -1.26
C ARG A 73 13.55 10.41 -1.99
N TYR A 74 12.41 9.92 -1.51
CA TYR A 74 11.83 8.65 -1.96
C TYR A 74 10.39 8.73 -2.47
N PRO A 75 10.01 9.74 -3.28
CA PRO A 75 8.63 9.85 -3.71
C PRO A 75 8.20 8.72 -4.67
N HIS A 76 9.11 8.17 -5.46
CA HIS A 76 8.83 7.05 -6.36
C HIS A 76 8.52 5.75 -5.60
N PHE A 77 9.06 5.55 -4.40
CA PHE A 77 8.66 4.42 -3.55
C PHE A 77 7.18 4.52 -3.14
N ILE A 78 6.70 5.72 -2.85
CA ILE A 78 5.28 5.96 -2.58
C ILE A 78 4.44 5.84 -3.84
N ALA A 79 4.98 6.22 -5.01
CA ALA A 79 4.30 6.04 -6.30
C ALA A 79 4.07 4.55 -6.61
N ILE A 80 5.10 3.72 -6.46
CA ILE A 80 5.00 2.26 -6.62
C ILE A 80 4.03 1.70 -5.58
N GLY A 81 4.13 2.16 -4.32
CA GLY A 81 3.20 1.76 -3.27
C GLY A 81 1.74 2.09 -3.57
N LEU A 82 1.46 3.29 -4.10
CA LEU A 82 0.11 3.69 -4.50
C LEU A 82 -0.37 2.88 -5.71
N LEU A 83 0.50 2.60 -6.69
CA LEU A 83 0.16 1.76 -7.83
C LEU A 83 -0.30 0.37 -7.38
N GLY A 84 0.46 -0.28 -6.50
CA GLY A 84 0.06 -1.56 -5.92
C GLY A 84 -1.31 -1.49 -5.23
N LYS A 85 -1.54 -0.42 -4.47
CA LYS A 85 -2.80 -0.18 -3.75
C LYS A 85 -3.98 0.20 -4.64
N LEU A 86 -3.76 0.59 -5.89
CA LEU A 86 -4.82 0.81 -6.88
C LEU A 86 -5.17 -0.49 -7.61
N LEU A 87 -4.15 -1.30 -7.91
CA LEU A 87 -4.31 -2.57 -8.63
C LEU A 87 -5.00 -3.63 -7.77
N GLY A 88 -4.77 -3.67 -6.46
CA GLY A 88 -5.47 -4.58 -5.55
C GLY A 88 -7.00 -4.46 -5.61
N PRO A 89 -7.57 -3.26 -5.39
CA PRO A 89 -9.00 -2.99 -5.53
C PRO A 89 -9.57 -3.25 -6.92
N ALA A 90 -8.84 -2.93 -7.98
CA ALA A 90 -9.26 -3.26 -9.33
C ALA A 90 -9.37 -4.79 -9.54
N GLY A 91 -8.37 -5.55 -9.07
CA GLY A 91 -8.38 -7.01 -9.12
C GLY A 91 -9.50 -7.62 -8.26
N PHE A 92 -9.73 -7.09 -7.06
CA PHE A 92 -10.83 -7.54 -6.20
C PHE A 92 -12.21 -7.28 -6.81
N VAL A 93 -12.45 -6.10 -7.39
CA VAL A 93 -13.72 -5.79 -8.06
C VAL A 93 -13.97 -6.79 -9.19
N TRP A 94 -12.95 -7.09 -10.00
CA TRP A 94 -13.05 -8.11 -11.03
C TRP A 94 -13.38 -9.50 -10.46
N SER A 95 -12.65 -9.95 -9.43
CA SER A 95 -12.88 -11.25 -8.80
C SER A 95 -14.24 -11.35 -8.09
N ALA A 96 -14.74 -10.26 -7.53
CA ALA A 96 -16.06 -10.20 -6.91
C ALA A 96 -17.18 -10.29 -7.97
N VAL A 97 -17.05 -9.54 -9.08
CA VAL A 97 -18.01 -9.58 -10.19
C VAL A 97 -18.03 -10.95 -10.90
N THR A 98 -16.89 -11.63 -10.95
CA THR A 98 -16.77 -12.97 -11.56
C THR A 98 -17.04 -14.13 -10.57
N GLY A 99 -17.40 -13.83 -9.31
CA GLY A 99 -17.72 -14.85 -8.30
C GLY A 99 -16.51 -15.65 -7.80
N GLN A 100 -15.28 -15.20 -8.05
CA GLN A 100 -14.04 -15.87 -7.66
C GLN A 100 -13.65 -15.58 -6.20
N LEU A 101 -14.04 -14.42 -5.67
CA LEU A 101 -13.77 -14.03 -4.29
C LEU A 101 -15.04 -13.52 -3.60
N PRO A 102 -15.28 -13.89 -2.33
CA PRO A 102 -16.42 -13.40 -1.59
C PRO A 102 -16.26 -11.92 -1.23
N LEU A 103 -17.37 -11.21 -1.12
CA LEU A 103 -17.39 -9.79 -0.72
C LEU A 103 -16.76 -9.54 0.65
N ALA A 104 -16.79 -10.53 1.56
CA ALA A 104 -16.13 -10.47 2.87
C ALA A 104 -14.62 -10.21 2.77
N PHE A 105 -13.98 -10.60 1.66
CA PHE A 105 -12.57 -10.30 1.39
C PHE A 105 -12.31 -8.79 1.24
N GLY A 106 -13.36 -7.99 0.95
CA GLY A 106 -13.28 -6.52 0.90
C GLY A 106 -12.84 -5.86 2.21
N TRP A 107 -13.00 -6.53 3.35
CA TRP A 107 -12.46 -6.03 4.63
C TRP A 107 -10.93 -5.95 4.64
N ILE A 108 -10.28 -6.94 4.02
CA ILE A 108 -8.81 -6.95 3.88
C ILE A 108 -8.39 -5.76 3.01
N LEU A 109 -9.11 -5.54 1.90
CA LEU A 109 -8.86 -4.46 0.96
C LEU A 109 -8.94 -3.07 1.57
N LEU A 110 -9.93 -2.81 2.42
CA LEU A 110 -10.10 -1.52 3.07
C LEU A 110 -8.84 -1.12 3.85
N THR A 111 -8.33 -2.05 4.65
CA THR A 111 -7.15 -1.80 5.50
C THR A 111 -5.84 -1.90 4.75
N ASN A 112 -5.76 -2.77 3.73
CA ASN A 112 -4.53 -2.94 2.95
C ASN A 112 -4.33 -1.79 1.97
N ASP A 113 -5.40 -1.26 1.38
CA ASP A 113 -5.31 -0.36 0.23
C ASP A 113 -5.94 1.01 0.50
N LEU A 114 -7.26 1.04 0.71
CA LEU A 114 -8.06 2.26 0.56
C LEU A 114 -7.73 3.35 1.59
N ILE A 115 -7.43 2.98 2.85
CA ILE A 115 -7.12 3.97 3.90
C ILE A 115 -5.87 4.80 3.61
N TRP A 116 -4.95 4.30 2.76
CA TRP A 116 -3.68 4.95 2.46
C TRP A 116 -3.75 5.90 1.26
N TRP A 117 -4.75 5.73 0.39
CA TRP A 117 -4.87 6.47 -0.87
C TRP A 117 -4.85 7.99 -0.70
N PRO A 118 -5.63 8.60 0.23
CA PRO A 118 -5.68 10.06 0.31
C PRO A 118 -4.31 10.66 0.65
N ALA A 119 -3.61 10.07 1.62
CA ALA A 119 -2.30 10.54 2.04
C ALA A 119 -1.26 10.36 0.93
N PHE A 120 -1.24 9.20 0.27
CA PHE A 120 -0.26 8.89 -0.78
C PHE A 120 -0.49 9.76 -2.01
N ALA A 121 -1.73 9.91 -2.47
CA ALA A 121 -2.07 10.73 -3.62
C ALA A 121 -1.76 12.21 -3.39
N LEU A 122 -2.11 12.76 -2.22
CA LEU A 122 -1.81 14.15 -1.87
C LEU A 122 -0.31 14.39 -1.76
N TYR A 123 0.44 13.44 -1.17
CA TYR A 123 1.89 13.51 -1.12
C TYR A 123 2.52 13.52 -2.52
N LEU A 124 2.12 12.61 -3.40
CA LEU A 124 2.67 12.50 -4.76
C LEU A 124 2.35 13.75 -5.58
N HIS A 125 1.13 14.27 -5.49
CA HIS A 125 0.75 15.51 -6.14
C HIS A 125 1.63 16.69 -5.68
N GLN A 126 1.90 16.79 -4.38
CA GLN A 126 2.77 17.83 -3.86
C GLN A 126 4.24 17.61 -4.25
N ALA A 127 4.74 16.37 -4.19
CA ALA A 127 6.10 16.03 -4.60
C ALA A 127 6.34 16.33 -6.08
N ALA A 128 5.39 15.99 -6.96
CA ALA A 128 5.45 16.33 -8.38
C ALA A 128 5.49 17.84 -8.61
N ARG A 129 4.64 18.61 -7.91
CA ARG A 129 4.67 20.08 -8.00
C ARG A 129 6.00 20.69 -7.57
N LEU A 130 6.64 20.15 -6.53
CA LEU A 130 7.96 20.62 -6.07
C LEU A 130 9.09 20.29 -7.03
N ARG A 131 8.91 19.27 -7.88
CA ARG A 131 9.88 18.80 -8.89
C ARG A 131 9.62 19.38 -10.29
N GLY A 132 8.81 20.45 -10.39
CA GLY A 132 8.51 21.11 -11.67
C GLY A 132 7.40 20.46 -12.49
N GLY A 133 6.66 19.50 -11.93
CA GLY A 133 5.47 18.90 -12.52
C GLY A 133 5.54 17.39 -12.66
N TRP A 134 4.43 16.79 -13.10
CA TRP A 134 4.32 15.33 -13.24
C TRP A 134 5.26 14.73 -14.29
N TRP A 135 5.59 15.48 -15.35
CA TRP A 135 6.45 14.97 -16.41
C TRP A 135 7.88 14.69 -15.92
N LEU A 136 8.52 15.68 -15.29
CA LEU A 136 9.86 15.53 -14.70
C LEU A 136 9.86 14.48 -13.58
N PHE A 137 8.81 14.49 -12.75
CA PHE A 137 8.63 13.47 -11.72
C PHE A 137 8.65 12.05 -12.29
N LEU A 138 7.91 11.78 -13.36
CA LEU A 138 7.83 10.45 -13.96
C LEU A 138 9.14 10.02 -14.66
N GLN A 139 9.98 10.97 -15.04
CA GLN A 139 11.32 10.70 -15.58
C GLN A 139 12.34 10.29 -14.50
N GLY A 140 11.97 10.37 -13.22
CA GLY A 140 12.85 10.04 -12.10
C GLY A 140 13.62 11.22 -11.53
N GLU A 141 13.34 12.44 -11.98
CA GLU A 141 13.98 13.67 -11.50
C GLU A 141 13.45 14.15 -10.14
#